data_AF-A0A920DPV0-F1
#
_entry.id   AF-A0A920DPV0-F1
#
_cell.length_a   1.000
_cell.length_b   1.000
_cell.length_c   1.000
_cell.angle_alpha   90.00
_cell.angle_beta   90.00
_cell.angle_gamma   90.00
#
_symmetry.space_group_name_H-M   'P 1'
#
loop_
_entity.id
_entity.type
_entity.pdbx_description
1 polymer ?
#
loop_
_entity_poly.entity_id
_entity_poly.type
_entity_poly.pdbx_seq_one_letter_code
_entity_poly.pdbx_strand_id
1 'polypeptide(L)' 'MNDLDIVVYGATGFTGKLCAEYIHASGRPIKWAIAGRSADKLKTVQEGLVA' A
#
# COMPACT_ATOMS: atom_id res chain seq x y z
N MET A 1 13.98 -14.85 -6.01
CA MET A 1 12.95 -14.26 -6.88
C MET A 1 12.05 -13.45 -5.96
N ASN A 2 12.06 -12.12 -6.06
CA ASN A 2 11.25 -11.29 -5.16
C ASN A 2 9.78 -11.54 -5.44
N ASP A 3 9.04 -11.85 -4.37
CA ASP A 3 7.66 -12.32 -4.41
C ASP A 3 6.65 -11.15 -4.50
N LEU A 4 7.11 -9.94 -4.83
CA LEU A 4 6.33 -8.71 -4.91
C LEU A 4 6.61 -8.03 -6.24
N ASP A 5 5.54 -7.65 -6.94
CA ASP A 5 5.58 -6.88 -8.18
C ASP A 5 5.82 -5.39 -7.90
N ILE A 6 5.21 -4.87 -6.82
CA ILE A 6 5.23 -3.44 -6.47
C ILE A 6 5.38 -3.24 -4.96
N VAL A 7 6.20 -2.25 -4.58
CA VAL A 7 6.26 -1.73 -3.21
C VAL A 7 6.06 -0.21 -3.22
N VAL A 8 5.05 0.28 -2.49
CA VAL A 8 4.78 1.71 -2.34
C VAL A 8 5.55 2.24 -1.12
N TYR A 9 6.68 2.90 -1.36
CA TYR A 9 7.43 3.59 -0.30
C TYR A 9 6.78 4.93 0.05
N GLY A 10 6.73 5.24 1.34
CA GLY A 10 6.08 6.46 1.81
C GLY A 10 4.55 6.38 1.79
N ALA A 11 4.00 5.18 1.91
CA ALA A 11 2.55 4.92 1.86
C ALA A 11 1.73 5.69 2.91
N THR A 12 2.37 6.16 3.98
CA THR A 12 1.70 6.95 5.02
C THR A 12 1.53 8.44 4.65
N GLY A 13 2.20 8.91 3.61
CA GLY A 13 2.09 10.28 3.09
C GLY A 13 0.85 10.45 2.21
N PHE A 14 0.54 11.71 1.84
CA PHE A 14 -0.66 12.03 1.07
C PHE A 14 -0.74 11.24 -0.25
N THR A 15 0.26 11.38 -1.12
CA THR A 15 0.30 10.67 -2.41
C THR A 15 0.43 9.16 -2.24
N GLY A 16 1.17 8.70 -1.24
CA GLY A 16 1.37 7.27 -0.98
C GLY A 16 0.06 6.54 -0.65
N LYS A 17 -0.84 7.18 0.10
CA LYS A 17 -2.18 6.66 0.39
C LYS A 17 -3.02 6.53 -0.88
N LEU A 18 -3.09 7.58 -1.69
CA LEU A 18 -3.83 7.57 -2.96
C LEU A 18 -3.31 6.50 -3.93
N CYS A 19 -1.99 6.30 -4.00
CA CYS A 19 -1.42 5.21 -4.77
C CYS A 19 -1.85 3.83 -4.24
N ALA A 20 -1.83 3.63 -2.92
CA ALA A 20 -2.26 2.38 -2.31
C ALA A 20 -3.75 2.08 -2.58
N GLU A 21 -4.61 3.11 -2.49
CA GLU A 21 -6.03 3.03 -2.83
C GLU A 21 -6.25 2.68 -4.31
N TYR A 22 -5.53 3.33 -5.21
CA TYR A 22 -5.64 3.08 -6.65
C TYR A 22 -5.19 1.65 -7.02
N ILE A 23 -4.08 1.21 -6.44
CA ILE A 23 -3.56 -0.15 -6.65
C ILE A 23 -4.57 -1.18 -6.13
N HIS A 24 -5.12 -0.97 -4.93
CA HIS A 24 -6.14 -1.84 -4.35
C HIS A 24 -7.41 -1.90 -5.22
N ALA A 25 -7.92 -0.75 -5.67
CA ALA A 25 -9.12 -0.65 -6.50
C ALA A 25 -8.94 -1.17 -7.93
N SER A 26 -7.69 -1.33 -8.40
CA SER A 26 -7.41 -1.76 -9.79
C SER A 26 -7.91 -3.16 -10.13
N GLY A 27 -8.16 -4.01 -9.12
CA GLY A 27 -8.63 -5.39 -9.29
C GLY A 27 -7.64 -6.29 -10.04
N ARG A 28 -6.40 -5.83 -10.29
CA ARG A 28 -5.38 -6.61 -10.97
C ARG A 28 -4.79 -7.65 -10.03
N PRO A 29 -4.44 -8.85 -10.52
CA PRO A 29 -3.75 -9.86 -9.73
C PRO A 29 -2.27 -9.48 -9.59
N ILE A 30 -2.00 -8.40 -8.87
CA ILE A 30 -0.66 -7.91 -8.56
C ILE A 30 -0.35 -8.19 -7.10
N LYS A 31 0.84 -8.73 -6.84
CA LYS A 31 1.32 -8.99 -5.49
C LYS A 31 2.11 -7.78 -5.03
N TRP A 32 1.53 -6.97 -4.16
CA TRP A 32 2.09 -5.66 -3.80
C TRP A 32 2.13 -5.43 -2.30
N ALA A 33 2.92 -4.45 -1.87
CA ALA A 33 3.07 -4.07 -0.46
C ALA A 33 3.18 -2.56 -0.26
N ILE A 34 2.93 -2.10 0.97
CA ILE A 34 3.19 -0.73 1.42
C ILE A 34 4.40 -0.70 2.37
N ALA A 35 5.21 0.35 2.28
CA ALA A 35 6.40 0.53 3.11
C ALA A 35 6.49 1.96 3.66
N GLY A 36 7.02 2.08 4.87
CA GLY A 36 7.11 3.34 5.61
C GLY A 36 7.86 3.18 6.93
N ARG A 37 8.08 4.30 7.63
CA ARG A 37 8.91 4.35 8.86
C ARG A 37 8.16 4.00 10.15
N SER A 38 6.83 4.01 10.14
CA SER A 38 5.99 3.78 11.32
C SER A 38 5.00 2.67 11.02
N ALA A 39 5.14 1.56 11.74
CA ALA A 39 4.27 0.39 11.59
C ALA A 39 2.81 0.74 11.91
N ASP A 40 2.55 1.52 12.97
CA ASP A 40 1.20 1.95 13.35
C ASP A 40 0.50 2.73 12.23
N LYS A 41 1.21 3.69 11.61
CA LYS A 41 0.65 4.46 10.49
C LYS A 41 0.43 3.60 9.25
N LEU A 42 1.28 2.62 8.98
CA LEU A 42 1.08 1.67 7.89
C LEU A 42 -0.14 0.79 8.13
N LYS A 43 -0.36 0.35 9.38
CA LYS A 43 -1.54 -0.42 9.76
C LYS A 43 -2.83 0.38 9.52
N THR A 44 -2.87 1.65 9.87
CA THR A 44 -4.03 2.51 9.56
C THR A 44 -4.30 2.63 8.07
N VAL A 45 -3.25 2.73 7.24
CA VAL A 45 -3.42 2.73 5.78
C VAL A 45 -3.98 1.40 5.29
N GLN A 46 -3.42 0.28 5.77
CA GLN A 46 -3.90 -1.06 5.41
C GLN A 46 -5.36 -1.27 5.80
N GLU A 47 -5.76 -0.91 7.01
CA GLU A 47 -7.13 -1.03 7.50
C GLU A 47 -8.10 -0.21 6.65
N GLY A 48 -7.70 0.99 6.22
CA GLY A 48 -8.50 1.85 5.34
C GLY A 48 -8.70 1.32 3.91
N LEU A 49 -7.90 0.33 3.46
CA LEU A 49 -8.08 -0.30 2.14
C LEU A 49 -9.11 -1.43 2.16
N VAL A 50 -9.42 -2.00 3.33
CA VAL A 50 -10.26 -3.21 3.47
C VAL A 50 -11.71 -2.87 3.87
N ALA A 51 -11.97 -1.61 4.23
CA ALA A 51 -13.30 -1.09 4.54
C ALA A 51 -14.08 -0.76 3.27
#